data_AF-A0AAP0RSM2-F1
#
_entry.id   AF-A0AAP0RSM2-F1
#
_cell.length_a   1.000
_cell.length_b   1.000
_cell.length_c   1.000
_cell.angle_alpha   90.00
_cell.angle_beta   90.00
_cell.angle_gamma   90.00
#
_symmetry.space_group_name_H-M   'P 1'
#
loop_
_entity.id
_entity.type
_entity.pdbx_description
1 polymer ?
#
loop_
_entity_poly.entity_id
_entity_poly.type
_entity_poly.pdbx_seq_one_letter_code
_entity_poly.pdbx_strand_id
1 'polypeptide(L)'
;MFVGGLSLHKWVKCHYNGRVEKVIDSSLVRASRAESPKVKKMWEIAVRELIELGILCTLESPHTRPTMLDAADDLDRLKRYLRGDTHAIFASPLGI
;
A
#
# COMPACT_ATOMS: atom_id res chain seq x y z
N MET A 1 9.50 -12.22 -14.93
CA MET A 1 10.04 -12.56 -13.59
C MET A 1 10.94 -11.42 -13.15
N PHE A 2 10.86 -10.97 -11.89
CA PHE A 2 11.71 -9.87 -11.41
C PHE A 2 13.17 -10.32 -11.33
N VAL A 3 14.10 -9.35 -11.29
CA VAL A 3 15.54 -9.63 -11.15
C VAL A 3 15.77 -10.60 -9.99
N GLY A 4 16.60 -11.62 -10.23
CA GLY A 4 16.92 -12.64 -9.23
C GLY A 4 15.86 -13.72 -9.02
N GLY A 5 14.88 -13.84 -9.92
CA GLY A 5 13.87 -14.90 -9.84
C GLY A 5 12.74 -14.62 -8.85
N LEU A 6 12.64 -13.39 -8.35
CA LEU A 6 11.65 -13.02 -7.34
C LEU A 6 10.24 -12.92 -7.94
N SER A 7 9.25 -13.37 -7.16
CA SER A 7 7.84 -13.03 -7.42
C SER A 7 7.60 -11.54 -7.14
N LEU A 8 6.49 -11.00 -7.64
CA LEU A 8 6.08 -9.62 -7.37
C LEU A 8 6.08 -9.34 -5.85
N HIS A 9 5.45 -10.22 -5.07
CA HIS A 9 5.32 -10.10 -3.62
C HIS A 9 6.67 -10.06 -2.92
N LYS A 10 7.58 -10.98 -3.29
CA LYS A 10 8.92 -11.02 -2.70
C LYS A 10 9.74 -9.79 -3.10
N TRP A 11 9.70 -9.40 -4.39
CA TRP A 11 10.43 -8.23 -4.87
C TRP A 11 9.96 -6.95 -4.18
N VAL A 12 8.64 -6.73 -4.09
CA VAL A 12 8.06 -5.57 -3.40
C VAL A 12 8.41 -5.61 -1.93
N LYS A 13 8.17 -6.70 -1.18
CA LYS A 13 8.51 -6.79 0.25
C LYS A 13 10.00 -6.50 0.54
N CYS A 14 10.93 -7.01 -0.28
CA CYS A 14 12.36 -6.73 -0.11
C CYS A 14 12.75 -5.27 -0.35
N HIS A 15 12.02 -4.55 -1.20
CA HIS A 15 12.34 -3.16 -1.57
C HIS A 15 11.48 -2.12 -0.84
N TYR A 16 10.35 -2.54 -0.26
CA TYR A 16 9.31 -1.71 0.35
C TYR A 16 9.63 -1.23 1.77
N ASN A 17 10.52 -1.91 2.53
CA ASN A 17 10.90 -1.57 3.92
C ASN A 17 11.29 -0.09 4.12
N GLY A 18 10.30 0.77 4.32
CA GLY A 18 10.45 2.23 4.46
C GLY A 18 10.81 3.00 3.18
N ARG A 19 10.84 2.35 2.01
CA ARG A 19 11.33 2.94 0.75
C ARG A 19 10.32 2.82 -0.38
N VAL A 20 9.15 3.43 -0.18
CA VAL A 20 8.02 3.36 -1.13
C VAL A 20 8.40 3.86 -2.53
N GLU A 21 9.33 4.81 -2.60
CA GLU A 21 9.89 5.38 -3.83
C GLU A 21 10.59 4.35 -4.74
N LYS A 22 10.96 3.18 -4.21
CA LYS A 22 11.58 2.10 -5.01
C LYS A 22 10.57 1.27 -5.78
N VAL A 23 9.30 1.34 -5.42
CA VAL A 23 8.25 0.45 -5.95
C VAL A 23 7.11 1.23 -6.63
N ILE A 24 7.18 2.56 -6.66
CA ILE A 24 6.21 3.43 -7.31
C ILE A 24 6.86 4.29 -8.39
N ASP A 25 6.04 4.85 -9.27
CA ASP A 25 6.51 5.74 -10.31
C ASP A 25 7.17 7.02 -9.75
N SER A 26 8.30 7.40 -10.34
CA SER A 26 9.06 8.58 -9.93
C SER A 26 8.27 9.90 -10.03
N SER A 27 7.26 9.97 -10.91
CA SER A 27 6.36 11.12 -11.03
C SER A 27 5.51 11.32 -9.78
N LEU A 28 5.06 10.23 -9.14
CA LEU A 28 4.30 10.29 -7.88
C LEU A 28 5.17 10.79 -6.73
N VAL A 29 6.43 10.33 -6.68
CA VAL A 29 7.43 10.80 -5.70
C VAL A 29 7.71 12.29 -5.88
N ARG A 30 7.78 12.76 -7.13
CA ARG A 30 7.99 14.18 -7.43
C ARG A 30 6.78 15.03 -7.05
N ALA A 31 5.57 14.56 -7.35
CA ALA A 31 4.34 15.25 -7.00
C ALA A 31 4.21 15.45 -5.49
N SER A 32 4.52 14.43 -4.68
CA SER A 32 4.41 14.53 -3.22
C SER A 32 5.43 15.47 -2.56
N ARG A 33 6.53 15.83 -3.24
CA ARG A 33 7.52 16.80 -2.73
C ARG A 33 7.02 18.23 -2.74
N ALA A 34 6.05 18.56 -3.60
CA ALA A 34 5.48 19.91 -3.69
C ALA A 34 4.39 20.16 -2.61
N GLU A 35 3.97 19.11 -1.91
CA GLU A 35 2.87 19.16 -0.96
C GLU A 35 3.29 19.58 0.45
N SER A 36 2.32 20.05 1.24
CA SER A 36 2.54 20.34 2.65
C SER A 36 2.96 19.08 3.44
N PRO A 37 3.71 19.21 4.56
CA PRO A 37 4.14 18.04 5.35
C PRO A 37 3.00 17.13 5.78
N LYS A 38 1.82 17.71 6.08
CA LYS A 38 0.61 16.96 6.43
C LYS A 38 0.09 16.13 5.25
N VAL A 39 -0.06 16.75 4.09
CA VAL A 39 -0.54 16.08 2.87
C VAL A 39 0.46 15.02 2.43
N LYS A 40 1.76 15.31 2.50
CA LYS A 40 2.83 14.35 2.22
C LYS A 40 2.74 13.11 3.12
N LYS A 41 2.53 13.29 4.42
CA LYS A 41 2.36 12.16 5.36
C LYS A 41 1.11 11.33 5.04
N MET A 42 -0.01 11.98 4.70
CA MET A 42 -1.23 11.28 4.29
C MET A 42 -1.03 10.50 2.99
N TRP A 43 -0.31 11.07 2.03
CA TRP A 43 0.07 10.42 0.79
C TRP A 43 0.97 9.20 1.04
N GLU A 44 1.99 9.32 1.90
CA GLU A 44 2.89 8.20 2.24
C GLU A 44 2.11 7.02 2.85
N ILE A 45 1.14 7.30 3.73
CA ILE A 45 0.26 6.29 4.30
C ILE A 45 -0.63 5.67 3.21
N ALA A 46 -1.33 6.48 2.42
CA ALA A 46 -2.23 5.96 1.40
C ALA A 46 -1.53 5.07 0.37
N VAL A 47 -0.34 5.48 -0.09
CA VAL A 47 0.44 4.67 -1.03
C VAL A 47 0.87 3.35 -0.39
N ARG A 48 1.29 3.36 0.88
CA ARG A 48 1.63 2.14 1.62
C ARG A 48 0.44 1.18 1.70
N GLU A 49 -0.71 1.66 2.14
CA GLU A 49 -1.92 0.84 2.30
C GLU A 49 -2.38 0.27 0.95
N LEU A 50 -2.32 1.06 -0.13
CA LEU A 50 -2.67 0.59 -1.48
C LEU A 50 -1.69 -0.47 -2.01
N ILE A 51 -0.38 -0.34 -1.70
CA ILE A 51 0.61 -1.35 -2.07
C ILE A 51 0.34 -2.65 -1.29
N GLU A 52 0.13 -2.56 0.01
CA GLU A 52 -0.16 -3.73 0.85
C GLU A 52 -1.41 -4.46 0.37
N LEU A 53 -2.51 -3.75 0.14
CA LEU A 53 -3.73 -4.32 -0.43
C LEU A 53 -3.49 -4.93 -1.83
N GLY A 54 -2.76 -4.23 -2.70
CA GLY A 54 -2.42 -4.74 -4.04
C GLY A 54 -1.59 -6.02 -4.02
N ILE A 55 -0.67 -6.15 -3.06
CA ILE A 55 0.10 -7.38 -2.82
C ILE A 55 -0.82 -8.52 -2.38
N LEU A 56 -1.77 -8.27 -1.48
CA LEU A 56 -2.74 -9.27 -1.05
C LEU A 56 -3.64 -9.74 -2.19
N CYS A 57 -4.16 -8.80 -3.00
CA CYS A 57 -5.01 -9.09 -4.16
C CYS A 57 -4.31 -9.92 -5.25
N THR A 58 -2.97 -9.92 -5.28
CA THR A 58 -2.18 -10.59 -6.32
C THR A 58 -1.56 -11.91 -5.86
N LEU A 59 -1.82 -12.37 -4.63
CA LEU A 59 -1.24 -13.61 -4.10
C LEU A 59 -1.48 -14.80 -5.05
N GLU A 60 -0.48 -15.66 -5.22
CA GLU A 60 -0.57 -16.76 -6.20
C GLU A 60 -1.75 -17.68 -5.92
N SER A 61 -1.97 -18.00 -4.65
CA SER A 61 -3.10 -18.81 -4.21
C SER A 61 -4.40 -17.99 -4.15
N PRO A 62 -5.47 -18.38 -4.87
CA PRO A 62 -6.74 -17.65 -4.84
C PRO A 62 -7.38 -17.59 -3.45
N HIS A 63 -7.24 -18.65 -2.63
CA HIS A 63 -7.88 -18.73 -1.31
C HIS A 63 -7.17 -17.90 -0.24
N THR A 64 -5.98 -17.36 -0.52
CA THR A 64 -5.29 -16.43 0.39
C THR A 64 -5.51 -14.97 0.01
N ARG A 65 -6.21 -14.70 -1.10
CA ARG A 65 -6.57 -13.34 -1.51
C ARG A 65 -7.74 -12.84 -0.68
N PRO A 66 -7.83 -11.52 -0.43
CA PRO A 66 -9.01 -10.94 0.18
C PRO A 66 -10.23 -11.13 -0.73
N THR A 67 -11.41 -11.22 -0.12
CA THR A 67 -12.66 -11.09 -0.88
C THR A 67 -12.82 -9.66 -1.38
N MET A 68 -13.71 -9.44 -2.34
CA MET A 68 -14.04 -8.07 -2.77
C MET A 68 -14.65 -7.23 -1.64
N LEU A 69 -15.31 -7.87 -0.67
CA LEU A 69 -15.85 -7.19 0.52
C LEU A 69 -14.70 -6.69 1.41
N ASP A 70 -13.74 -7.56 1.72
CA ASP A 70 -12.55 -7.19 2.50
C ASP A 70 -11.78 -6.03 1.84
N ALA A 71 -11.56 -6.11 0.53
CA ALA A 71 -10.87 -5.07 -0.22
C ALA A 71 -11.64 -3.73 -0.23
N ALA A 72 -12.97 -3.77 -0.32
CA ALA A 72 -13.81 -2.58 -0.29
C ALA A 72 -13.81 -1.93 1.11
N ASP A 73 -13.85 -2.73 2.17
CA ASP A 73 -13.79 -2.26 3.55
C ASP A 73 -12.44 -1.60 3.85
N ASP A 74 -11.33 -2.19 3.41
CA ASP A 74 -9.99 -1.59 3.54
C ASP A 74 -9.89 -0.24 2.80
N LEU A 75 -10.44 -0.16 1.58
CA LEU A 75 -10.47 1.07 0.79
C LEU A 75 -11.38 2.14 1.41
N ASP A 76 -12.54 1.78 1.97
CA ASP A 76 -13.42 2.74 2.65
C ASP A 76 -12.75 3.28 3.91
N ARG A 77 -12.05 2.42 4.65
CA ARG A 77 -11.29 2.82 5.83
C ARG A 77 -10.15 3.78 5.48
N LEU A 78 -9.42 3.53 4.40
CA LEU A 78 -8.42 4.47 3.88
C LEU A 78 -9.06 5.80 3.44
N LYS A 79 -10.20 5.75 2.76
CA LYS A 79 -10.95 6.94 2.34
C LYS A 79 -11.40 7.81 3.52
N ARG A 80 -11.87 7.20 4.62
CA ARG A 80 -12.23 7.92 5.86
C ARG A 80 -11.01 8.57 6.50
N TYR A 81 -9.89 7.85 6.57
CA TYR A 81 -8.62 8.40 7.06
C TYR A 81 -8.20 9.64 6.26
N LEU A 82 -8.26 9.56 4.93
CA LEU A 82 -7.92 10.68 4.04
C LEU A 82 -8.87 11.88 4.18
N ARG A 83 -10.10 11.67 4.67
CA ARG A 83 -11.04 12.75 4.99
C ARG A 83 -10.82 13.38 6.37
N GLY A 84 -9.85 12.88 7.14
CA GLY A 84 -9.49 13.43 8.46
C GLY A 84 -9.96 12.57 9.64
N ASP A 85 -10.53 11.39 9.41
CA ASP A 85 -10.86 10.44 10.47
C ASP A 85 -9.59 9.66 10.88
N THR A 86 -8.79 10.26 11.76
CA THR A 86 -7.49 9.71 12.19
C THR A 86 -7.60 8.50 13.13
N HIS A 87 -8.81 8.08 13.53
CA HIS A 87 -9.02 6.88 14.35
C HIS A 87 -9.05 5.57 13.56
N ALA A 88 -8.93 5.64 12.24
CA ALA A 88 -8.76 4.45 11.42
C ALA A 88 -7.44 3.74 11.78
N ILE A 89 -7.49 2.68 12.58
CA ILE A 89 -6.33 1.83 12.92
C ILE A 89 -6.01 0.88 11.76
N PHE A 90 -4.89 1.09 11.05
CA PHE A 90 -4.45 0.20 9.96
C PHE A 90 -3.81 -1.03 10.59
N ALA A 91 -4.65 -1.90 11.14
CA ALA A 91 -4.24 -3.24 11.48
C ALA A 91 -4.13 -3.99 10.14
N SER A 92 -2.90 -4.19 9.67
CA SER A 92 -2.63 -5.11 8.56
C SER A 92 -3.30 -6.44 8.93
N PRO A 93 -4.35 -6.91 8.23
CA PRO A 93 -5.20 -8.02 8.71
C PRO A 93 -4.44 -9.35 8.83
N LEU A 94 -3.19 -9.40 8.36
CA LEU A 94 -2.42 -10.62 8.22
C LEU A 94 -1.13 -10.68 9.04
N GLY A 95 -0.74 -9.63 9.77
CA GLY A 95 0.38 -9.70 10.73
C GLY A 95 1.63 -10.46 10.23
N ILE A 96 2.14 -10.09 9.04
CA ILE A 96 3.41 -10.62 8.50
C ILE A 96 4.37 -9.49 8.18
#